data_AF-A0A8K0VFQ0-F1
#
_entry.id   AF-A0A8K0VFQ0-F1
#
_cell.length_a   1.000
_cell.length_b   1.000
_cell.length_c   1.000
_cell.angle_alpha   90.00
_cell.angle_beta   90.00
_cell.angle_gamma   90.00
#
_symmetry.space_group_name_H-M   'P 1'
#
loop_
_entity.id
_entity.type
_entity.pdbx_description
1 polymer ?
#
loop_
_entity_poly.entity_id
_entity_poly.type
_entity_poly.pdbx_seq_one_letter_code
_entity_poly.pdbx_strand_id
1 'polypeptide(L)'
;MDWASDDFGFTDNDLRLFQYEERASVVIQRSTCDESFHSEEVVSEAGWAEWFKTVSPEYTLIMFDMDAHRCIQSVPTDTTAPKICLIICSRAKNFSKDEASPLYYLPFSRSTFKDILSKFRIHRTTARTVSLLTCRTSPAWSNDVAMTLTHSPQTKTTFAIVFGCSEMQRRQIEGRLKGVTPMALAHPMLLPGILAELERKRLTGLVEYTLDRFTLRAGGTSMVAGGRVGTLHMSEEQMGQYLELCYESQSLAKEIKSVKRQLFKMMQSCDIPYPAASCPDTRDGGSVAAETMQDALADVGTRIKKRTLEIMDLYDNKIDECSMVLDNTSITMQTIWNHIARHDAAVNTKISIANTSIALDSKQDNAQMRSIALLTMIYLPVSAIASVFSMGIFDWSSKGTVVSKYIWIFVVLSLGLTIITVLVWYLATRTIKKKDDGAFEELGMTGPETS
;
A
#
# COMPACT_ATOMS: atom_id res chain seq x y z
N MET A 1 -18.49 -14.57 -30.02
CA MET A 1 -17.56 -13.79 -30.86
C MET A 1 -18.39 -12.63 -31.37
N ASP A 2 -18.45 -11.55 -30.60
CA ASP A 2 -19.23 -10.39 -31.00
C ASP A 2 -18.35 -9.53 -31.90
N TRP A 3 -18.79 -9.38 -33.14
CA TRP A 3 -18.11 -8.56 -34.13
C TRP A 3 -18.31 -7.09 -33.78
N ALA A 4 -17.32 -6.30 -34.15
CA ALA A 4 -17.23 -4.89 -33.84
C ALA A 4 -18.41 -4.11 -34.48
N SER A 5 -19.18 -3.39 -33.66
CA SER A 5 -20.28 -2.50 -34.06
C SER A 5 -19.79 -1.09 -34.38
N ASP A 6 -20.29 -0.46 -35.46
CA ASP A 6 -19.78 0.76 -36.12
C ASP A 6 -19.66 2.08 -35.29
N ASP A 7 -19.91 2.06 -33.98
CA ASP A 7 -19.67 3.22 -33.10
C ASP A 7 -18.31 3.10 -32.38
N PHE A 8 -17.26 3.64 -33.03
CA PHE A 8 -15.85 3.34 -32.73
C PHE A 8 -15.01 4.49 -32.13
N GLY A 9 -15.65 5.51 -31.55
CA GLY A 9 -14.99 6.66 -30.93
C GLY A 9 -14.87 6.58 -29.40
N PHE A 10 -13.91 7.30 -28.79
CA PHE A 10 -14.09 7.74 -27.40
C PHE A 10 -15.36 8.60 -27.36
N THR A 11 -16.34 8.22 -26.54
CA THR A 11 -17.55 9.01 -26.40
C THR A 11 -17.26 10.31 -25.66
N ASP A 12 -18.12 11.30 -25.80
CA ASP A 12 -17.96 12.55 -25.04
C ASP A 12 -17.96 12.28 -23.51
N ASN A 13 -18.66 11.24 -23.06
CA ASN A 13 -18.65 10.78 -21.67
C ASN A 13 -17.30 10.18 -21.25
N ASP A 14 -16.64 9.38 -22.10
CA ASP A 14 -15.31 8.83 -21.80
C ASP A 14 -14.28 9.95 -21.62
N LEU A 15 -14.42 11.04 -22.38
CA LEU A 15 -13.55 12.20 -22.30
C LEU A 15 -13.77 13.04 -21.02
N ARG A 16 -14.87 12.84 -20.28
CA ARG A 16 -15.09 13.52 -18.98
C ARG A 16 -14.28 12.90 -17.85
N LEU A 17 -13.72 11.70 -18.04
CA LEU A 17 -12.87 11.04 -17.05
C LEU A 17 -11.49 11.69 -16.92
N PHE A 18 -11.07 12.46 -17.93
CA PHE A 18 -9.78 13.13 -17.96
C PHE A 18 -9.89 14.57 -17.47
N GLN A 19 -8.84 15.01 -16.78
CA GLN A 19 -8.65 16.41 -16.45
C GLN A 19 -7.65 17.01 -17.43
N TYR A 20 -7.93 18.23 -17.89
CA TYR A 20 -7.20 18.89 -18.97
C TYR A 20 -6.54 20.16 -18.44
N GLU A 21 -5.22 20.24 -18.56
CA GLU A 21 -4.43 21.40 -18.15
C GLU A 21 -3.31 21.59 -19.17
N GLU A 22 -3.24 22.75 -19.83
CA GLU A 22 -2.19 23.00 -20.82
C GLU A 22 -0.81 23.00 -20.15
N ARG A 23 0.03 22.03 -20.55
CA ARG A 23 1.40 21.86 -20.04
C ARG A 23 2.31 21.42 -21.18
N ALA A 24 3.61 21.58 -20.97
CA ALA A 24 4.60 21.15 -21.95
C ALA A 24 4.46 19.66 -22.29
N SER A 25 4.41 19.38 -23.59
CA SER A 25 4.42 18.05 -24.15
C SER A 25 5.43 18.01 -25.28
N VAL A 26 6.08 16.87 -25.45
CA VAL A 26 7.25 16.77 -26.30
C VAL A 26 6.92 15.84 -27.44
N VAL A 27 7.06 16.34 -28.66
CA VAL A 27 6.92 15.56 -29.86
C VAL A 27 8.31 15.15 -30.32
N ILE A 28 8.52 13.84 -30.44
CA ILE A 28 9.74 13.27 -30.99
C ILE A 28 9.42 12.65 -32.34
N GLN A 29 10.15 13.07 -33.36
CA GLN A 29 10.10 12.49 -34.69
C GLN A 29 11.48 11.96 -35.07
N ARG A 30 11.50 10.71 -35.57
CA ARG A 30 12.71 10.07 -36.07
C ARG A 30 12.38 9.29 -37.33
N SER A 31 13.17 9.50 -38.38
CA SER A 31 13.10 8.74 -39.63
C SER A 31 14.47 8.13 -39.94
N THR A 32 14.52 7.15 -40.84
CA THR A 32 15.80 6.66 -41.37
C THR A 32 16.28 7.44 -42.58
N CYS A 33 15.40 8.19 -43.27
CA CYS A 33 15.79 9.05 -44.41
C CYS A 33 16.45 10.35 -43.96
N ASP A 34 16.01 10.85 -42.81
CA ASP A 34 16.52 12.06 -42.19
C ASP A 34 17.26 11.62 -40.93
N GLU A 35 18.61 11.64 -40.96
CA GLU A 35 19.43 11.28 -39.79
C GLU A 35 19.17 12.22 -38.61
N SER A 36 18.44 13.32 -38.81
CA SER A 36 18.09 14.26 -37.77
C SER A 36 17.03 13.67 -36.81
N PHE A 37 17.38 13.68 -35.53
CA PHE A 37 16.45 13.46 -34.44
C PHE A 37 15.75 14.78 -34.13
N HIS A 38 14.46 14.89 -34.45
CA HIS A 38 13.68 16.09 -34.17
C HIS A 38 12.93 15.94 -32.85
N SER A 39 13.07 16.92 -31.96
CA SER A 39 12.37 17.00 -30.68
C SER A 39 11.88 18.43 -30.50
N GLU A 40 10.57 18.59 -30.43
CA GLU A 40 9.89 19.87 -30.29
C GLU A 40 9.01 19.84 -29.04
N GLU A 41 8.99 20.94 -28.30
CA GLU A 41 8.15 21.10 -27.12
C GLU A 41 6.95 21.98 -27.46
N VAL A 42 5.75 21.41 -27.32
CA VAL A 42 4.47 22.02 -27.64
C VAL A 42 3.65 22.15 -26.35
N VAL A 43 3.18 23.37 -26.05
CA VAL A 43 2.50 23.69 -24.78
C VAL A 43 1.04 24.06 -24.99
N SER A 44 0.78 25.05 -25.86
CA SER A 44 -0.54 25.63 -26.04
C SER A 44 -1.36 24.93 -27.14
N GLU A 45 -2.68 25.03 -27.07
CA GLU A 45 -3.57 24.56 -28.14
C GLU A 45 -3.22 25.17 -29.52
N ALA A 46 -2.83 26.44 -29.57
CA ALA A 46 -2.37 27.08 -30.79
C ALA A 46 -1.08 26.45 -31.35
N GLY A 47 -0.14 26.11 -30.47
CA GLY A 47 1.09 25.40 -30.85
C GLY A 47 0.78 24.00 -31.39
N TRP A 48 -0.18 23.28 -30.79
CA TRP A 48 -0.66 22.01 -31.31
C TRP A 48 -1.30 22.16 -32.70
N ALA A 49 -2.12 23.19 -32.90
CA ALA A 49 -2.74 23.48 -34.20
C ALA A 49 -1.70 23.84 -35.28
N GLU A 50 -0.61 24.52 -34.92
CA GLU A 50 0.50 24.83 -35.82
C GLU A 50 1.32 23.57 -36.15
N TRP A 51 1.70 22.80 -35.13
CA TRP A 51 2.39 21.52 -35.29
C TRP A 51 1.59 20.56 -36.19
N PHE A 52 0.28 20.51 -36.01
CA PHE A 52 -0.60 19.72 -36.85
C PHE A 52 -0.66 20.14 -38.32
N LYS A 53 -0.23 21.37 -38.66
CA LYS A 53 -0.08 21.85 -40.04
C LYS A 53 1.30 21.55 -40.62
N THR A 54 2.34 21.52 -39.77
CA THR A 54 3.72 21.20 -40.19
C THR A 54 3.92 19.70 -40.40
N VAL A 55 3.14 18.87 -39.69
CA VAL A 55 3.08 17.43 -39.92
C VAL A 55 2.54 17.15 -41.32
N SER A 56 3.45 16.79 -42.22
CA SER A 56 3.19 16.45 -43.63
C SER A 56 2.02 15.44 -43.76
N PRO A 57 1.18 15.52 -44.81
CA PRO A 57 0.09 14.57 -45.05
C PRO A 57 0.53 13.10 -45.11
N GLU A 58 1.82 12.80 -45.22
CA GLU A 58 2.40 11.46 -45.08
C GLU A 58 2.20 10.82 -43.69
N TYR A 59 2.06 11.59 -42.61
CA TYR A 59 1.69 11.05 -41.30
C TYR A 59 0.17 10.86 -41.15
N THR A 60 -0.60 11.42 -42.08
CA THR A 60 -2.05 11.23 -42.24
C THR A 60 -2.30 10.02 -43.14
N LEU A 61 -1.52 8.94 -42.96
CA LEU A 61 -1.59 7.78 -43.83
C LEU A 61 -2.74 6.87 -43.41
N ILE A 62 -3.91 7.25 -43.90
CA ILE A 62 -4.87 6.51 -44.72
C ILE A 62 -6.16 7.35 -44.59
N MET A 63 -6.64 7.98 -45.67
CA MET A 63 -8.06 8.31 -45.72
C MET A 63 -8.77 7.00 -46.05
N PHE A 64 -9.31 6.33 -45.03
CA PHE A 64 -10.34 5.33 -45.27
C PHE A 64 -11.61 6.13 -45.38
N ASP A 65 -12.16 6.21 -46.58
CA ASP A 65 -13.51 6.71 -46.78
C ASP A 65 -14.45 5.75 -46.03
N MET A 66 -15.07 6.26 -44.96
CA MET A 66 -16.00 5.50 -44.12
C MET A 66 -17.22 5.04 -44.93
N ASP A 67 -17.57 5.75 -46.01
CA ASP A 67 -18.75 5.47 -46.83
C ASP A 67 -18.48 4.47 -47.96
N ALA A 68 -17.22 4.30 -48.40
CA ALA A 68 -16.90 3.56 -49.63
C ALA A 68 -16.22 2.18 -49.44
N HIS A 69 -15.83 1.81 -48.21
CA HIS A 69 -15.12 0.55 -47.90
C HIS A 69 -13.96 0.20 -48.88
N ARG A 70 -13.24 1.21 -49.38
CA ARG A 70 -12.10 1.03 -50.30
C ARG A 70 -10.91 1.90 -49.90
N CYS A 71 -9.71 1.33 -49.98
CA CYS A 71 -8.46 2.09 -49.99
C CYS A 71 -8.39 2.88 -51.29
N ILE A 72 -8.48 4.22 -51.22
CA ILE A 72 -8.58 5.05 -52.45
C ILE A 72 -7.21 5.24 -53.11
N GLN A 73 -6.08 5.11 -52.41
CA GLN A 73 -4.75 5.13 -53.03
C GLN A 73 -3.76 4.22 -52.28
N SER A 74 -3.18 3.25 -53.00
CA SER A 74 -2.01 2.51 -52.55
C SER A 74 -0.80 3.45 -52.60
N VAL A 75 -0.28 3.86 -51.45
CA VAL A 75 1.06 4.48 -51.40
C VAL A 75 2.07 3.43 -51.85
N PRO A 76 3.04 3.76 -52.73
CA PRO A 76 4.04 2.81 -53.21
C PRO A 76 4.77 2.17 -52.02
N THR A 77 4.66 0.85 -51.93
CA THR A 77 5.03 0.03 -50.76
C THR A 77 6.55 -0.18 -50.60
N ASP A 78 7.37 0.20 -51.59
CA ASP A 78 8.79 -0.15 -51.63
C ASP A 78 9.76 0.95 -51.18
N THR A 79 9.30 2.16 -50.82
CA THR A 79 10.20 3.32 -50.66
C THR A 79 10.06 4.12 -49.35
N THR A 80 9.18 3.72 -48.42
CA THR A 80 9.01 4.48 -47.18
C THR A 80 10.00 4.04 -46.10
N ALA A 81 10.92 4.92 -45.76
CA ALA A 81 11.80 4.79 -44.59
C ALA A 81 10.99 4.56 -43.29
N PRO A 82 11.46 3.68 -42.39
CA PRO A 82 10.90 3.57 -41.05
C PRO A 82 10.84 4.91 -40.34
N LYS A 83 9.70 5.17 -39.69
CA LYS A 83 9.40 6.44 -39.01
C LYS A 83 8.78 6.18 -37.64
N ILE A 84 9.17 6.97 -36.65
CA ILE A 84 8.54 7.00 -35.33
C ILE A 84 8.09 8.43 -35.04
N CYS A 85 6.83 8.58 -34.66
CA CYS A 85 6.28 9.81 -34.09
C CYS A 85 5.74 9.51 -32.70
N LEU A 86 6.39 10.08 -31.69
CA LEU A 86 6.12 9.82 -30.28
C LEU A 86 5.74 11.14 -29.59
N ILE A 87 4.57 11.16 -28.95
CA ILE A 87 4.17 12.25 -28.04
C ILE A 87 4.48 11.82 -26.61
N ILE A 88 5.28 12.60 -25.90
CA ILE A 88 5.56 12.44 -24.47
C ILE A 88 4.79 13.51 -23.72
N CYS A 89 3.81 13.08 -22.94
CA CYS A 89 2.99 13.93 -22.09
C CYS A 89 3.68 14.10 -20.73
N SER A 90 3.95 15.34 -20.33
CA SER A 90 4.50 15.61 -18.99
C SER A 90 3.51 15.23 -17.88
N ARG A 91 4.04 14.77 -16.74
CA ARG A 91 3.25 14.56 -15.53
C ARG A 91 2.83 15.89 -14.89
N ALA A 92 1.62 15.95 -14.34
CA ALA A 92 1.17 17.09 -13.54
C ALA A 92 2.00 17.23 -12.25
N LYS A 93 1.94 18.41 -11.63
CA LYS A 93 2.62 18.63 -10.35
C LYS A 93 1.95 17.82 -9.26
N ASN A 94 2.76 17.14 -8.45
CA ASN A 94 2.30 16.31 -7.34
C ASN A 94 1.37 17.09 -6.40
N PHE A 95 0.33 16.42 -5.88
CA PHE A 95 -0.59 17.00 -4.90
C PHE A 95 0.06 17.17 -3.52
N SER A 96 0.96 16.25 -3.16
CA SER A 96 1.73 16.28 -1.92
C SER A 96 3.16 15.75 -2.15
N LYS A 97 4.00 15.70 -1.12
CA LYS A 97 5.35 15.11 -1.23
C LYS A 97 5.30 13.62 -1.63
N ASP A 98 4.25 12.92 -1.22
CA ASP A 98 4.16 11.45 -1.34
C ASP A 98 3.13 11.00 -2.38
N GLU A 99 2.25 11.90 -2.85
CA GLU A 99 1.18 11.57 -3.79
C GLU A 99 1.44 12.18 -5.17
N ALA A 100 1.87 11.30 -6.10
CA ALA A 100 2.06 11.67 -7.50
C ALA A 100 0.72 11.92 -8.19
N SER A 101 0.68 12.88 -9.11
CA SER A 101 -0.54 13.18 -9.85
C SER A 101 -0.95 11.99 -10.72
N PRO A 102 -2.24 11.64 -10.74
CA PRO A 102 -2.76 10.56 -11.58
C PRO A 102 -2.55 10.81 -13.08
N LEU A 103 -2.47 9.72 -13.84
CA LEU A 103 -2.30 9.76 -15.30
C LEU A 103 -3.46 10.38 -16.09
N TYR A 104 -4.64 10.51 -15.49
CA TYR A 104 -5.79 11.11 -16.16
C TYR A 104 -5.71 12.65 -16.24
N TYR A 105 -4.67 13.27 -15.66
CA TYR A 105 -4.34 14.68 -15.86
C TYR A 105 -3.50 14.87 -17.13
N LEU A 106 -4.17 15.22 -18.22
CA LEU A 106 -3.57 15.38 -19.54
C LEU A 106 -3.00 16.79 -19.73
N PRO A 107 -1.84 16.93 -20.40
CA PRO A 107 -1.19 18.22 -20.62
C PRO A 107 -1.78 19.01 -21.82
N PHE A 108 -3.00 18.68 -22.24
CA PHE A 108 -3.64 19.21 -23.45
C PHE A 108 -5.01 19.79 -23.13
N SER A 109 -5.54 20.62 -24.01
CA SER A 109 -6.96 20.91 -24.04
C SER A 109 -7.76 19.71 -24.56
N ARG A 110 -9.06 19.68 -24.26
CA ARG A 110 -9.95 18.59 -24.69
C ARG A 110 -10.08 18.49 -26.21
N SER A 111 -10.07 19.62 -26.92
CA SER A 111 -10.06 19.69 -28.39
C SER A 111 -8.77 19.09 -28.94
N THR A 112 -7.60 19.54 -28.43
CA THR A 112 -6.31 18.99 -28.82
C THR A 112 -6.24 17.47 -28.61
N PHE A 113 -6.74 16.96 -27.48
CA PHE A 113 -6.75 15.52 -27.24
C PHE A 113 -7.66 14.75 -28.23
N LYS A 114 -8.83 15.30 -28.59
CA LYS A 114 -9.69 14.73 -29.65
C LYS A 114 -8.95 14.69 -30.99
N ASP A 115 -8.25 15.77 -31.34
CA ASP A 115 -7.48 15.87 -32.59
C ASP A 115 -6.34 14.84 -32.63
N ILE A 116 -5.60 14.68 -31.52
CA ILE A 116 -4.57 13.65 -31.36
C ILE A 116 -5.18 12.26 -31.57
N LEU A 117 -6.29 11.93 -30.91
CA LEU A 117 -6.91 10.60 -31.03
C LEU A 117 -7.33 10.30 -32.48
N SER A 118 -7.92 11.29 -33.18
CA SER A 118 -8.37 11.15 -34.56
C SER A 118 -7.21 10.97 -35.54
N LYS A 119 -6.15 11.79 -35.43
CA LYS A 119 -5.01 11.80 -36.37
C LYS A 119 -4.10 10.60 -36.19
N PHE A 120 -3.91 10.13 -34.96
CA PHE A 120 -3.05 8.99 -34.64
C PHE A 120 -3.78 7.64 -34.66
N ARG A 121 -5.08 7.63 -35.00
CA ARG A 121 -5.94 6.43 -35.15
C ARG A 121 -5.90 5.50 -33.92
N ILE A 122 -5.94 6.09 -32.73
CA ILE A 122 -5.86 5.39 -31.43
C ILE A 122 -7.24 4.84 -31.03
N HIS A 123 -7.97 4.27 -31.99
CA HIS A 123 -9.33 3.76 -31.80
C HIS A 123 -9.33 2.25 -31.59
N ARG A 124 -10.34 1.75 -30.87
CA ARG A 124 -10.45 0.33 -30.45
C ARG A 124 -10.51 -0.68 -31.62
N THR A 125 -10.65 -0.23 -32.86
CA THR A 125 -11.04 -1.09 -34.01
C THR A 125 -10.13 -1.06 -35.22
N THR A 126 -8.92 -0.54 -35.09
CA THR A 126 -7.88 -0.62 -36.14
C THR A 126 -7.31 -2.05 -36.30
N ALA A 127 -8.13 -3.09 -36.18
CA ALA A 127 -7.70 -4.47 -35.96
C ALA A 127 -7.30 -5.26 -37.23
N ARG A 128 -7.61 -4.78 -38.44
CA ARG A 128 -7.37 -5.57 -39.67
C ARG A 128 -6.02 -5.31 -40.36
N THR A 129 -5.31 -4.24 -40.01
CA THR A 129 -4.05 -3.87 -40.71
C THR A 129 -3.02 -3.18 -39.79
N VAL A 130 -3.40 -2.78 -38.58
CA VAL A 130 -2.59 -1.95 -37.68
C VAL A 130 -2.52 -2.62 -36.32
N SER A 131 -1.33 -2.77 -35.75
CA SER A 131 -1.18 -3.31 -34.40
C SER A 131 -1.36 -2.18 -33.39
N LEU A 132 -2.46 -2.19 -32.63
CA LEU A 132 -2.67 -1.31 -31.47
C LEU A 132 -2.21 -2.02 -30.20
N LEU A 133 -1.29 -1.40 -29.45
CA LEU A 133 -0.80 -1.90 -28.17
C LEU A 133 -0.97 -0.82 -27.10
N THR A 134 -1.58 -1.18 -25.98
CA THR A 134 -1.68 -0.35 -24.79
C THR A 134 -0.94 -1.03 -23.65
N CYS A 135 -0.06 -0.31 -22.96
CA CYS A 135 0.61 -0.79 -21.76
C CYS A 135 0.60 0.28 -20.67
N ARG A 136 0.50 -0.14 -19.42
CA ARG A 136 0.49 0.75 -18.25
C ARG A 136 1.32 0.12 -17.15
N THR A 137 2.21 0.90 -16.56
CA THR A 137 2.95 0.48 -15.38
C THR A 137 2.13 0.68 -14.12
N SER A 138 2.50 -0.04 -13.06
CA SER A 138 1.69 -0.08 -11.83
C SER A 138 1.61 1.30 -11.15
N PRO A 139 0.39 1.78 -10.80
CA PRO A 139 0.19 3.03 -10.09
C PRO A 139 0.52 2.94 -8.59
N ALA A 140 0.89 1.75 -8.09
CA ALA A 140 1.17 1.52 -6.67
C ALA A 140 2.34 2.37 -6.12
N TRP A 141 3.25 2.81 -7.00
CA TRP A 141 4.32 3.75 -6.68
C TRP A 141 4.34 4.90 -7.67
N SER A 142 4.93 6.01 -7.26
CA SER A 142 5.11 7.20 -8.08
C SER A 142 5.84 6.93 -9.40
N ASN A 143 5.67 7.86 -10.34
CA ASN A 143 6.25 7.81 -11.69
C ASN A 143 5.72 6.65 -12.57
N ASP A 144 4.46 6.25 -12.39
CA ASP A 144 3.74 5.28 -13.24
C ASP A 144 3.44 5.82 -14.64
N VAL A 145 3.76 5.12 -15.71
CA VAL A 145 3.55 5.62 -17.09
C VAL A 145 2.57 4.73 -17.82
N ALA A 146 1.79 5.32 -18.71
CA ALA A 146 0.97 4.57 -19.66
C ALA A 146 1.41 4.90 -21.08
N MET A 147 1.40 3.92 -21.97
CA MET A 147 1.70 4.10 -23.38
C MET A 147 0.57 3.51 -24.21
N THR A 148 0.24 4.21 -25.28
CA THR A 148 -0.54 3.66 -26.39
C THR A 148 0.28 3.77 -27.66
N LEU A 149 0.31 2.70 -28.44
CA LEU A 149 1.12 2.57 -29.64
C LEU A 149 0.30 1.97 -30.78
N THR A 150 0.46 2.55 -31.96
CA THR A 150 -0.18 2.16 -33.20
C THR A 150 0.93 1.95 -34.24
N HIS A 151 1.11 0.72 -34.73
CA HIS A 151 2.12 0.38 -35.73
C HIS A 151 1.47 -0.02 -37.06
N SER A 152 1.90 0.61 -38.15
CA SER A 152 1.48 0.28 -39.52
C SER A 152 2.58 -0.52 -40.23
N PRO A 153 2.37 -1.82 -40.48
CA PRO A 153 3.36 -2.67 -41.13
C PRO A 153 3.72 -2.21 -42.55
N GLN A 154 2.71 -1.76 -43.29
CA GLN A 154 2.83 -1.36 -44.70
C GLN A 154 3.75 -0.15 -44.88
N THR A 155 3.75 0.76 -43.91
CA THR A 155 4.49 2.04 -43.99
C THR A 155 5.70 2.06 -43.05
N LYS A 156 5.94 0.97 -42.30
CA LYS A 156 6.97 0.87 -41.25
C LYS A 156 6.94 2.06 -40.28
N THR A 157 5.75 2.60 -40.04
CA THR A 157 5.56 3.81 -39.23
C THR A 157 4.91 3.45 -37.90
N THR A 158 5.50 3.96 -36.82
CA THR A 158 5.01 3.76 -35.46
C THR A 158 4.62 5.10 -34.85
N PHE A 159 3.38 5.14 -34.38
CA PHE A 159 2.81 6.25 -33.66
C PHE A 159 2.63 5.86 -32.20
N ALA A 160 3.04 6.71 -31.26
CA ALA A 160 2.84 6.41 -29.85
C ALA A 160 2.60 7.66 -29.01
N ILE A 161 1.89 7.47 -27.92
CA ILE A 161 1.70 8.48 -26.87
C ILE A 161 2.09 7.85 -25.54
N VAL A 162 2.93 8.54 -24.77
CA VAL A 162 3.31 8.15 -23.42
C VAL A 162 2.80 9.19 -22.44
N PHE A 163 1.96 8.76 -21.50
CA PHE A 163 1.30 9.57 -20.49
C PHE A 163 2.07 9.59 -19.18
N GLY A 164 2.21 10.79 -18.61
CA GLY A 164 2.72 11.01 -17.25
C GLY A 164 4.21 10.78 -17.07
N CYS A 165 5.01 11.07 -18.10
CA CYS A 165 6.46 10.99 -17.98
C CYS A 165 7.01 12.08 -17.06
N SER A 166 7.92 11.69 -16.18
CA SER A 166 8.83 12.61 -15.52
C SER A 166 9.92 13.09 -16.48
N GLU A 167 10.57 14.20 -16.15
CA GLU A 167 11.69 14.74 -16.95
C GLU A 167 12.86 13.73 -17.07
N MET A 168 13.10 12.93 -16.03
CA MET A 168 14.08 11.85 -16.08
C MET A 168 13.67 10.74 -17.07
N GLN A 169 12.39 10.34 -17.06
CA GLN A 169 11.87 9.34 -18.01
C GLN A 169 11.92 9.85 -19.45
N ARG A 170 11.56 11.12 -19.70
CA ARG A 170 11.70 11.79 -21.00
C ARG A 170 13.12 11.66 -21.53
N ARG A 171 14.12 12.08 -20.75
CA ARG A 171 15.54 12.01 -21.14
C ARG A 171 16.01 10.58 -21.42
N GLN A 172 15.54 9.61 -20.64
CA GLN A 172 15.87 8.21 -20.87
C GLN A 172 15.25 7.66 -22.17
N ILE A 173 14.03 8.08 -22.51
CA ILE A 173 13.38 7.72 -23.78
C ILE A 173 14.11 8.37 -24.95
N GLU A 174 14.36 9.68 -24.89
CA GLU A 174 15.08 10.43 -25.93
C GLU A 174 16.48 9.87 -26.16
N GLY A 175 17.24 9.63 -25.09
CA GLY A 175 18.60 9.08 -25.19
C GLY A 175 18.63 7.69 -25.81
N ARG A 176 17.64 6.83 -25.48
CA ARG A 176 17.51 5.52 -26.11
C ARG A 176 17.14 5.65 -27.58
N LEU A 177 16.14 6.47 -27.92
CA LEU A 177 15.71 6.70 -29.30
C LEU A 177 16.83 7.25 -30.18
N LYS A 178 17.65 8.18 -29.67
CA LYS A 178 18.81 8.75 -30.37
C LYS A 178 19.79 7.68 -30.87
N GLY A 179 20.02 6.62 -30.12
CA GLY A 179 20.97 5.54 -30.43
C GLY A 179 20.40 4.33 -31.17
N VAL A 180 19.13 4.34 -31.62
CA VAL A 180 18.49 3.17 -32.24
C VAL A 180 18.95 2.97 -33.68
N THR A 181 19.24 1.73 -34.07
CA THR A 181 19.57 1.41 -35.46
C THR A 181 18.35 1.58 -36.40
N PRO A 182 18.55 1.95 -37.68
CA PRO A 182 17.45 2.11 -38.64
C PRO A 182 16.47 0.93 -38.69
N MET A 183 16.99 -0.30 -38.64
CA MET A 183 16.19 -1.53 -38.65
C MET A 183 15.33 -1.70 -37.39
N ALA A 184 15.81 -1.22 -36.25
CA ALA A 184 15.06 -1.30 -35.00
C ALA A 184 13.92 -0.28 -34.92
N LEU A 185 13.99 0.83 -35.67
CA LEU A 185 12.87 1.79 -35.78
C LEU A 185 11.64 1.22 -36.47
N ALA A 186 11.84 0.24 -37.35
CA ALA A 186 10.74 -0.47 -38.02
C ALA A 186 10.04 -1.47 -37.11
N HIS A 187 10.63 -1.84 -35.96
CA HIS A 187 10.14 -2.93 -35.14
C HIS A 187 9.08 -2.45 -34.11
N PRO A 188 7.87 -3.03 -34.10
CA PRO A 188 6.77 -2.57 -33.23
C PRO A 188 7.08 -2.67 -31.74
N MET A 189 7.96 -3.60 -31.34
CA MET A 189 8.37 -3.81 -29.94
C MET A 189 9.49 -2.89 -29.45
N LEU A 190 9.97 -1.96 -30.27
CA LEU A 190 11.02 -1.02 -29.82
C LEU A 190 10.54 -0.17 -28.64
N LEU A 191 9.40 0.54 -28.79
CA LEU A 191 8.87 1.42 -27.76
C LEU A 191 8.38 0.64 -26.51
N PRO A 192 7.66 -0.49 -26.64
CA PRO A 192 7.34 -1.36 -25.50
C PRO A 192 8.60 -1.88 -24.79
N GLY A 193 9.65 -2.24 -25.55
CA GLY A 193 10.95 -2.61 -24.99
C GLY A 193 11.63 -1.48 -24.22
N ILE A 194 11.54 -0.24 -24.73
CA ILE A 194 12.00 0.96 -23.99
C ILE A 194 11.20 1.13 -22.69
N LEU A 195 9.87 0.95 -22.72
CA LEU A 195 9.05 1.03 -21.51
C LEU A 195 9.39 -0.05 -20.49
N ALA A 196 9.61 -1.30 -20.95
CA ALA A 196 10.03 -2.40 -20.10
C ALA A 196 11.36 -2.09 -19.41
N GLU A 197 12.29 -1.43 -20.11
CA GLU A 197 13.56 -0.97 -19.53
C GLU A 197 13.40 0.16 -18.51
N LEU A 198 12.46 1.08 -18.72
CA LEU A 198 12.15 2.12 -17.72
C LEU A 198 11.56 1.50 -16.47
N GLU A 199 10.61 0.58 -16.63
CA GLU A 199 9.95 -0.09 -15.51
C GLU A 199 10.90 -1.01 -14.75
N ARG A 200 11.83 -1.67 -15.46
CA ARG A 200 12.93 -2.40 -14.83
C ARG A 200 13.74 -1.50 -13.92
N LYS A 201 14.22 -0.35 -14.41
CA LYS A 201 15.00 0.60 -13.59
C LYS A 201 14.20 1.08 -12.38
N ARG A 202 12.91 1.38 -12.57
CA ARG A 202 12.02 1.85 -11.50
C ARG A 202 11.85 0.79 -10.40
N LEU A 203 11.44 -0.42 -10.77
CA LEU A 203 11.18 -1.50 -9.82
C LEU A 203 12.46 -1.98 -9.14
N THR A 204 13.56 -2.13 -9.89
CA THR A 204 14.86 -2.48 -9.30
C THR A 204 15.32 -1.44 -8.27
N GLY A 205 15.20 -0.15 -8.58
CA GLY A 205 15.57 0.91 -7.63
C GLY A 205 14.69 0.92 -6.38
N LEU A 206 13.39 0.60 -6.50
CA LEU A 206 12.50 0.44 -5.36
C LEU A 206 12.93 -0.75 -4.47
N VAL A 207 13.28 -1.89 -5.07
CA VAL A 207 13.73 -3.07 -4.32
C VAL A 207 15.04 -2.77 -3.58
N GLU A 208 15.99 -2.14 -4.26
CA GLU A 208 17.28 -1.74 -3.68
C GLU A 208 17.07 -0.76 -2.51
N TYR A 209 16.17 0.21 -2.65
CA TYR A 209 15.81 1.11 -1.57
C TYR A 209 15.20 0.39 -0.35
N THR A 210 14.27 -0.54 -0.59
CA THR A 210 13.67 -1.37 0.47
C THR A 210 14.74 -2.25 1.14
N LEU A 211 15.66 -2.82 0.38
CA LEU A 211 16.76 -3.65 0.89
C LEU A 211 17.76 -2.84 1.71
N ASP A 212 18.11 -1.63 1.29
CA ASP A 212 19.00 -0.73 2.04
C ASP A 212 18.37 -0.35 3.39
N ARG A 213 17.06 -0.03 3.41
CA ARG A 213 16.33 0.21 4.68
C ARG A 213 16.35 -1.02 5.58
N PHE A 214 16.19 -2.22 5.01
CA PHE A 214 16.28 -3.46 5.77
C PHE A 214 17.67 -3.66 6.37
N THR A 215 18.75 -3.53 5.58
CA THR A 215 20.13 -3.79 6.04
C THR A 215 20.58 -2.80 7.10
N LEU A 216 20.26 -1.51 6.96
CA LEU A 216 20.54 -0.48 7.97
C LEU A 216 19.87 -0.79 9.31
N ARG A 217 18.64 -1.33 9.28
CA ARG A 217 17.90 -1.71 10.49
C ARG A 217 18.40 -3.04 11.08
N ALA A 218 18.66 -4.02 10.23
CA ALA A 218 19.23 -5.31 10.61
C ALA A 218 20.59 -5.15 11.31
N GLY A 219 21.42 -4.20 10.84
CA GLY A 219 22.69 -3.83 11.46
C GLY A 219 22.54 -3.24 12.86
N GLY A 220 21.46 -2.48 13.12
CA GLY A 220 21.10 -2.00 14.46
C GLY A 220 20.58 -3.10 15.39
N THR A 221 19.97 -4.15 14.82
CA THR A 221 19.53 -5.36 15.53
C THR A 221 20.54 -6.51 15.43
N SER A 222 21.84 -6.24 15.20
CA SER A 222 22.89 -7.27 15.20
C SER A 222 23.03 -7.89 16.60
N MET A 223 22.08 -8.76 16.88
CA MET A 223 22.09 -9.78 17.91
C MET A 223 23.00 -10.88 17.41
N VAL A 224 23.80 -11.44 18.33
CA VAL A 224 24.71 -12.60 18.18
C VAL A 224 26.20 -12.28 18.15
N ALA A 225 26.67 -11.06 17.85
CA ALA A 225 28.11 -10.80 17.81
C ALA A 225 28.82 -10.64 19.19
N GLY A 226 28.12 -10.77 20.32
CA GLY A 226 28.77 -10.56 21.62
C GLY A 226 27.99 -11.01 22.85
N GLY A 227 27.73 -12.32 23.00
CA GLY A 227 27.60 -13.04 24.28
C GLY A 227 26.56 -12.58 25.34
N ARG A 228 25.89 -11.46 25.15
CA ARG A 228 24.83 -10.93 26.01
C ARG A 228 23.64 -10.68 25.12
N VAL A 229 22.61 -11.51 25.28
CA VAL A 229 21.27 -11.20 24.80
C VAL A 229 20.85 -9.94 25.55
N GLY A 230 21.17 -8.78 24.99
CA GLY A 230 20.62 -7.50 25.43
C GLY A 230 19.10 -7.62 25.36
N THR A 231 18.43 -6.96 26.30
CA THR A 231 16.97 -6.92 26.40
C THR A 231 16.37 -6.69 25.02
N LEU A 232 15.61 -7.66 24.51
CA LEU A 232 14.97 -7.66 23.19
C LEU A 232 13.78 -6.67 23.21
N HIS A 233 14.08 -5.38 23.42
CA HIS A 233 13.07 -4.34 23.57
C HIS A 233 13.11 -3.42 22.35
N MET A 234 12.31 -3.75 21.35
CA MET A 234 12.01 -2.83 20.25
C MET A 234 10.86 -1.91 20.66
N SER A 235 11.02 -0.62 20.37
CA SER A 235 9.95 0.37 20.56
C SER A 235 8.78 0.12 19.60
N GLU A 236 7.60 0.68 19.93
CA GLU A 236 6.42 0.64 19.07
C GLU A 236 6.69 1.28 17.70
N GLU A 237 7.49 2.35 17.66
CA GLU A 237 7.89 2.99 16.40
C GLU A 237 8.72 2.06 15.51
N GLN A 238 9.71 1.38 16.10
CA GLN A 238 10.50 0.38 15.39
C GLN A 238 9.62 -0.77 14.90
N MET A 239 8.63 -1.19 15.70
CA MET A 239 7.68 -2.21 15.28
C MET A 239 6.88 -1.80 14.04
N GLY A 240 6.34 -0.58 14.04
CA GLY A 240 5.63 -0.02 12.88
C GLY A 240 6.50 0.02 11.64
N GLN A 241 7.78 0.37 11.80
CA GLN A 241 8.76 0.39 10.72
C GLN A 241 9.05 -1.00 10.11
N TYR A 242 9.12 -2.06 10.92
CA TYR A 242 9.26 -3.43 10.39
C TYR A 242 7.98 -3.91 9.70
N LEU A 243 6.81 -3.55 10.23
CA LEU A 243 5.53 -3.88 9.61
C LEU A 243 5.36 -3.19 8.25
N GLU A 244 5.74 -1.91 8.15
CA GLU A 244 5.77 -1.16 6.90
C GLU A 244 6.68 -1.85 5.88
N LEU A 245 7.88 -2.25 6.30
CA LEU A 245 8.85 -2.95 5.45
C LEU A 245 8.31 -4.30 4.94
N CYS A 246 7.59 -5.05 5.79
CA CYS A 246 6.89 -6.26 5.39
C CYS A 246 5.84 -5.97 4.31
N TYR A 247 5.02 -4.95 4.51
CA TYR A 247 3.96 -4.60 3.57
C TYR A 247 4.53 -4.14 2.22
N GLU A 248 5.51 -3.24 2.24
CA GLU A 248 6.21 -2.75 1.04
C GLU A 248 6.83 -3.89 0.25
N SER A 249 7.62 -4.76 0.90
CA SER A 249 8.29 -5.87 0.22
C SER A 249 7.29 -6.86 -0.40
N GLN A 250 6.19 -7.13 0.30
CA GLN A 250 5.13 -8.01 -0.23
C GLN A 250 4.44 -7.39 -1.45
N SER A 251 4.11 -6.10 -1.36
CA SER A 251 3.49 -5.37 -2.47
C SER A 251 4.41 -5.35 -3.68
N LEU A 252 5.70 -5.03 -3.48
CA LEU A 252 6.70 -4.97 -4.54
C LEU A 252 6.91 -6.33 -5.22
N ALA A 253 7.02 -7.41 -4.45
CA ALA A 253 7.12 -8.76 -5.02
C ALA A 253 5.89 -9.14 -5.87
N LYS A 254 4.68 -8.78 -5.43
CA LYS A 254 3.43 -9.03 -6.20
C LYS A 254 3.43 -8.24 -7.50
N GLU A 255 3.87 -6.99 -7.47
CA GLU A 255 3.89 -6.11 -8.63
C GLU A 255 4.95 -6.54 -9.64
N ILE A 256 6.16 -6.90 -9.19
CA ILE A 256 7.19 -7.48 -10.06
C ILE A 256 6.69 -8.78 -10.71
N LYS A 257 6.02 -9.67 -9.95
CA LYS A 257 5.37 -10.88 -10.52
C LYS A 257 4.30 -10.52 -11.54
N SER A 258 3.56 -9.42 -11.36
CA SER A 258 2.57 -8.94 -12.32
C SER A 258 3.22 -8.47 -13.62
N VAL A 259 4.22 -7.59 -13.53
CA VAL A 259 4.96 -7.08 -14.69
C VAL A 259 5.66 -8.21 -15.43
N LYS A 260 6.29 -9.17 -14.74
CA LYS A 260 6.88 -10.37 -15.36
C LYS A 260 5.86 -11.14 -16.20
N ARG A 261 4.65 -11.37 -15.69
CA ARG A 261 3.56 -12.03 -16.43
C ARG A 261 3.15 -11.22 -17.67
N GLN A 262 3.14 -9.89 -17.60
CA GLN A 262 2.83 -9.03 -18.74
C GLN A 262 3.95 -9.04 -19.79
N LEU A 263 5.22 -8.99 -19.39
CA LEU A 263 6.36 -9.13 -20.30
C LEU A 263 6.34 -10.48 -21.03
N PHE A 264 5.99 -11.55 -20.33
CA PHE A 264 5.83 -12.86 -20.95
C PHE A 264 4.74 -12.87 -22.04
N LYS A 265 3.58 -12.27 -21.76
CA LYS A 265 2.50 -12.11 -22.76
C LYS A 265 2.95 -11.24 -23.94
N MET A 266 3.69 -10.16 -23.68
CA MET A 266 4.26 -9.30 -24.72
C MET A 266 5.20 -10.10 -25.63
N MET A 267 6.10 -10.92 -25.07
CA MET A 267 6.98 -11.78 -25.87
C MET A 267 6.22 -12.78 -26.75
N GLN A 268 5.14 -13.37 -26.25
CA GLN A 268 4.31 -14.28 -27.06
C GLN A 268 3.65 -13.56 -28.24
N SER A 269 3.33 -12.27 -28.09
CA SER A 269 2.81 -11.44 -29.19
C SER A 269 3.88 -10.97 -30.17
N CYS A 270 5.17 -11.10 -29.85
CA CYS A 270 6.27 -10.77 -30.75
C CYS A 270 6.48 -11.81 -31.87
N ASP A 271 5.95 -13.02 -31.70
CA ASP A 271 6.14 -14.13 -32.65
C ASP A 271 5.11 -14.10 -33.81
N ILE A 272 4.36 -13.01 -33.99
CA ILE A 272 3.47 -12.83 -35.16
C ILE A 272 4.37 -12.69 -36.39
N PRO A 273 4.33 -13.63 -37.35
CA PRO A 273 5.01 -13.45 -38.61
C PRO A 273 4.44 -12.20 -39.25
N TYR A 274 5.30 -11.23 -39.60
CA TYR A 274 4.91 -10.22 -40.57
C TYR A 274 4.36 -11.01 -41.76
N PRO A 275 3.07 -10.86 -42.14
CA PRO A 275 2.60 -11.54 -43.32
C PRO A 275 3.49 -11.03 -44.43
N ALA A 276 4.32 -11.91 -45.00
CA ALA A 276 4.91 -11.67 -46.30
C ALA A 276 3.72 -11.20 -47.13
N ALA A 277 3.75 -9.94 -47.57
CA ALA A 277 2.72 -9.45 -48.44
C ALA A 277 2.57 -10.51 -49.51
N SER A 278 1.39 -11.11 -49.59
CA SER A 278 1.05 -12.04 -50.66
C SER A 278 1.00 -11.19 -51.93
N CYS A 279 2.18 -10.88 -52.45
CA CYS A 279 2.36 -10.30 -53.76
C CYS A 279 2.14 -11.45 -54.74
N PRO A 280 1.13 -11.36 -55.63
CA PRO A 280 1.03 -12.29 -56.74
C PRO A 280 2.27 -12.11 -57.61
N ASP A 281 2.92 -13.23 -57.94
CA ASP A 281 4.05 -13.38 -58.85
C ASP A 281 4.35 -12.16 -59.74
N THR A 282 5.41 -11.43 -59.41
CA THR A 282 6.16 -10.67 -60.42
C THR A 282 7.57 -11.22 -60.45
N ARG A 283 7.83 -11.94 -61.54
CA ARG A 283 9.12 -12.53 -61.89
C ARG A 283 10.17 -11.43 -62.06
N ASP A 284 11.39 -11.79 -61.66
CA ASP A 284 12.68 -11.14 -61.91
C ASP A 284 13.02 -9.83 -61.17
N GLY A 285 13.94 -9.95 -60.19
CA GLY A 285 14.96 -8.94 -59.92
C GLY A 285 15.08 -8.40 -58.48
N GLY A 286 14.05 -8.50 -57.63
CA GLY A 286 13.98 -7.78 -56.34
C GLY A 286 14.19 -8.61 -55.05
N SER A 287 14.32 -9.94 -55.13
CA SER A 287 14.22 -10.86 -53.97
C SER A 287 15.25 -10.61 -52.85
N VAL A 288 16.49 -10.29 -53.21
CA VAL A 288 17.63 -10.31 -52.27
C VAL A 288 17.54 -9.17 -51.23
N ALA A 289 17.07 -7.98 -51.61
CA ALA A 289 16.97 -6.83 -50.70
C ALA A 289 15.80 -6.97 -49.70
N ALA A 290 14.69 -7.57 -50.14
CA ALA A 290 13.52 -7.84 -49.29
C ALA A 290 13.82 -8.95 -48.26
N GLU A 291 14.50 -10.02 -48.68
CA GLU A 291 14.99 -11.09 -47.80
C GLU A 291 15.96 -10.55 -46.74
N THR A 292 16.93 -9.72 -47.14
CA THR A 292 17.92 -9.13 -46.21
C THR A 292 17.26 -8.23 -45.14
N MET A 293 16.20 -7.49 -45.50
CA MET A 293 15.51 -6.62 -44.53
C MET A 293 14.61 -7.40 -43.57
N GLN A 294 13.99 -8.49 -44.03
CA GLN A 294 13.18 -9.36 -43.17
C GLN A 294 14.05 -10.13 -42.17
N ASP A 295 15.23 -10.59 -42.60
CA ASP A 295 16.23 -11.20 -41.72
C ASP A 295 16.77 -10.21 -40.68
N ALA A 296 17.04 -8.96 -41.08
CA ALA A 296 17.48 -7.91 -40.16
C ALA A 296 16.39 -7.55 -39.13
N LEU A 297 15.11 -7.53 -39.53
CA LEU A 297 13.99 -7.28 -38.61
C LEU A 297 13.79 -8.46 -37.65
N ALA A 298 13.97 -9.68 -38.13
CA ALA A 298 13.97 -10.88 -37.29
C ALA A 298 15.10 -10.84 -36.26
N ASP A 299 16.32 -10.46 -36.65
CA ASP A 299 17.45 -10.26 -35.72
C ASP A 299 17.08 -9.24 -34.62
N VAL A 300 16.50 -8.10 -34.98
CA VAL A 300 16.01 -7.11 -33.99
C VAL A 300 14.98 -7.75 -33.04
N GLY A 301 14.02 -8.50 -33.56
CA GLY A 301 13.04 -9.22 -32.77
C GLY A 301 13.69 -10.19 -31.78
N THR A 302 14.68 -10.97 -32.22
CA THR A 302 15.42 -11.89 -31.35
C THR A 302 16.20 -11.15 -30.25
N ARG A 303 16.79 -9.99 -30.58
CA ARG A 303 17.50 -9.15 -29.60
C ARG A 303 16.56 -8.57 -28.55
N ILE A 304 15.37 -8.11 -28.95
CA ILE A 304 14.35 -7.61 -28.01
C ILE A 304 13.83 -8.76 -27.14
N LYS A 305 13.59 -9.94 -27.72
CA LYS A 305 13.16 -11.15 -26.99
C LYS A 305 14.21 -11.58 -25.96
N LYS A 306 15.47 -11.70 -26.38
CA LYS A 306 16.60 -12.00 -25.49
C LYS A 306 16.69 -10.99 -24.36
N ARG A 307 16.63 -9.71 -24.68
CA ARG A 307 16.69 -8.66 -23.65
C ARG A 307 15.52 -8.76 -22.67
N THR A 308 14.31 -9.02 -23.16
CA THR A 308 13.13 -9.17 -22.30
C THR A 308 13.25 -10.36 -21.36
N LEU A 309 13.82 -11.49 -21.82
CA LEU A 309 14.14 -12.63 -20.97
C LEU A 309 15.14 -12.25 -19.86
N GLU A 310 16.20 -11.53 -20.18
CA GLU A 310 17.16 -11.03 -19.18
C GLU A 310 16.48 -10.13 -18.12
N ILE A 311 15.48 -9.33 -18.51
CA ILE A 311 14.69 -8.52 -17.56
C ILE A 311 13.86 -9.42 -16.65
N MET A 312 13.25 -10.47 -17.21
CA MET A 312 12.44 -11.41 -16.43
C MET A 312 13.28 -12.22 -15.43
N ASP A 313 14.48 -12.65 -15.82
CA ASP A 313 15.42 -13.34 -14.93
C ASP A 313 15.91 -12.40 -13.82
N LEU A 314 16.20 -11.14 -14.15
CA LEU A 314 16.51 -10.12 -13.14
C LEU A 314 15.35 -9.94 -12.16
N TYR A 315 14.11 -9.95 -12.64
CA TYR A 315 12.93 -9.85 -11.78
C TYR A 315 12.76 -11.05 -10.85
N ASP A 316 13.14 -12.25 -11.26
CA ASP A 316 13.16 -13.40 -10.35
C ASP A 316 14.14 -13.17 -9.20
N ASN A 317 15.37 -12.74 -9.50
CA ASN A 317 16.33 -12.38 -8.46
C ASN A 317 15.80 -11.29 -7.52
N LYS A 318 15.10 -10.28 -8.06
CA LYS A 318 14.51 -9.20 -7.25
C LYS A 318 13.30 -9.63 -6.43
N ILE A 319 12.52 -10.61 -6.90
CA ILE A 319 11.47 -11.26 -6.10
C ILE A 319 12.08 -12.03 -4.94
N ASP A 320 13.19 -12.71 -5.16
CA ASP A 320 13.90 -13.46 -4.13
C ASP A 320 14.48 -12.51 -3.06
N GLU A 321 15.05 -11.37 -3.46
CA GLU A 321 15.47 -10.30 -2.53
C GLU A 321 14.30 -9.79 -1.66
N CYS A 322 13.14 -9.52 -2.27
CA CYS A 322 11.94 -9.13 -1.53
C CYS A 322 11.50 -10.23 -0.55
N SER A 323 11.52 -11.49 -0.99
CA SER A 323 11.14 -12.64 -0.16
C SER A 323 12.09 -12.82 1.03
N MET A 324 13.40 -12.63 0.83
CA MET A 324 14.38 -12.62 1.90
C MET A 324 14.09 -11.54 2.95
N VAL A 325 13.77 -10.32 2.49
CA VAL A 325 13.39 -9.23 3.41
C VAL A 325 12.16 -9.64 4.21
N LEU A 326 11.13 -10.18 3.56
CA LEU A 326 9.89 -10.64 4.21
C LEU A 326 10.12 -11.71 5.27
N ASP A 327 10.92 -12.72 4.95
CA ASP A 327 11.20 -13.82 5.86
C ASP A 327 11.98 -13.34 7.08
N ASN A 328 13.01 -12.53 6.86
CA ASN A 328 13.85 -11.99 7.95
C ASN A 328 13.07 -11.03 8.87
N THR A 329 12.27 -10.14 8.29
CA THR A 329 11.44 -9.21 9.08
C THR A 329 10.34 -9.94 9.83
N SER A 330 9.72 -10.96 9.23
CA SER A 330 8.73 -11.82 9.88
C SER A 330 9.32 -12.56 11.09
N ILE A 331 10.50 -13.15 10.95
CA ILE A 331 11.20 -13.82 12.07
C ILE A 331 11.53 -12.83 13.18
N THR A 332 12.00 -11.64 12.82
CA THR A 332 12.31 -10.59 13.80
C THR A 332 11.06 -10.15 14.55
N MET A 333 9.97 -9.87 13.82
CA MET A 333 8.65 -9.54 14.38
C MET A 333 8.16 -10.62 15.36
N GLN A 334 8.20 -11.89 14.95
CA GLN A 334 7.78 -13.03 15.79
C GLN A 334 8.62 -13.14 17.07
N THR A 335 9.92 -12.92 16.95
CA THR A 335 10.84 -12.99 18.10
C THR A 335 10.50 -11.90 19.12
N ILE A 336 10.21 -10.69 18.66
CA ILE A 336 9.86 -9.57 19.54
C ILE A 336 8.48 -9.77 20.15
N TRP A 337 7.49 -10.22 19.37
CA TRP A 337 6.14 -10.52 19.88
C TRP A 337 6.19 -11.56 21.00
N ASN A 338 6.96 -12.63 20.80
CA ASN A 338 7.18 -13.64 21.84
C ASN A 338 7.87 -13.07 23.08
N HIS A 339 8.82 -12.15 22.91
CA HIS A 339 9.48 -11.49 24.03
C HIS A 339 8.51 -10.58 24.82
N ILE A 340 7.70 -9.78 24.14
CA ILE A 340 6.68 -8.91 24.76
C ILE A 340 5.67 -9.77 25.54
N ALA A 341 5.13 -10.83 24.92
CA ALA A 341 4.18 -11.72 25.58
C ALA A 341 4.75 -12.36 26.86
N ARG A 342 6.04 -12.75 26.84
CA ARG A 342 6.72 -13.27 28.05
C ARG A 342 6.89 -12.20 29.12
N HIS A 343 7.24 -10.98 28.72
CA HIS A 343 7.39 -9.86 29.66
C HIS A 343 6.04 -9.53 30.31
N ASP A 344 4.97 -9.45 29.54
CA ASP A 344 3.62 -9.17 30.05
C ASP A 344 3.11 -10.27 30.98
N ALA A 345 3.39 -11.53 30.67
CA ALA A 345 3.09 -12.64 31.58
C ALA A 345 3.88 -12.51 32.90
N ALA A 346 5.16 -12.15 32.84
CA ALA A 346 5.99 -11.93 34.03
C ALA A 346 5.55 -10.71 34.85
N VAL A 347 5.09 -9.63 34.20
CA VAL A 347 4.51 -8.47 34.89
C VAL A 347 3.17 -8.83 35.54
N ASN A 348 2.30 -9.53 34.82
CA ASN A 348 0.99 -9.94 35.33
C ASN A 348 1.11 -10.89 36.54
N THR A 349 2.08 -11.81 36.51
CA THR A 349 2.37 -12.67 37.68
C THR A 349 2.86 -11.87 38.88
N LYS A 350 3.73 -10.86 38.69
CA LYS A 350 4.16 -9.95 39.77
C LYS A 350 2.99 -9.14 40.32
N ILE A 351 2.11 -8.62 39.46
CA ILE A 351 0.89 -7.90 39.87
C ILE A 351 -0.03 -8.84 40.67
N SER A 352 -0.22 -10.08 40.22
CA SER A 352 -1.00 -11.08 40.94
C SER A 352 -0.43 -11.36 42.34
N ILE A 353 0.89 -11.56 42.45
CA ILE A 353 1.56 -11.75 43.74
C ILE A 353 1.41 -10.52 44.65
N ALA A 354 1.53 -9.30 44.11
CA ALA A 354 1.31 -8.09 44.89
C ALA A 354 -0.15 -7.97 45.36
N ASN A 355 -1.11 -8.33 44.52
CA ASN A 355 -2.52 -8.37 44.87
C ASN A 355 -2.81 -9.42 45.95
N THR A 356 -2.16 -10.59 45.90
CA THR A 356 -2.33 -11.59 46.97
C THR A 356 -1.74 -11.10 48.28
N SER A 357 -0.59 -10.43 48.30
CA SER A 357 -0.07 -9.82 49.53
C SER A 357 -0.99 -8.73 50.08
N ILE A 358 -1.52 -7.85 49.21
CA ILE A 358 -2.49 -6.82 49.63
C ILE A 358 -3.77 -7.45 50.19
N ALA A 359 -4.26 -8.54 49.59
CA ALA A 359 -5.43 -9.25 50.10
C ALA A 359 -5.17 -9.91 51.46
N LEU A 360 -3.98 -10.46 51.68
CA LEU A 360 -3.58 -11.02 52.98
C LEU A 360 -3.50 -9.95 54.06
N ASP A 361 -2.84 -8.82 53.77
CA ASP A 361 -2.73 -7.71 54.70
C ASP A 361 -4.11 -7.09 54.98
N SER A 362 -4.95 -6.92 53.96
CA SER A 362 -6.34 -6.46 54.12
C SER A 362 -7.18 -7.41 54.97
N LYS A 363 -6.94 -8.73 54.91
CA LYS A 363 -7.61 -9.70 55.80
C LYS A 363 -7.24 -9.45 57.26
N GLN A 364 -5.99 -9.11 57.55
CA GLN A 364 -5.53 -8.77 58.89
C GLN A 364 -6.09 -7.41 59.36
N ASP A 365 -6.06 -6.40 58.50
CA ASP A 365 -6.63 -5.07 58.79
C ASP A 365 -8.14 -5.16 59.06
N ASN A 366 -8.87 -6.00 58.32
CA ASN A 366 -10.28 -6.29 58.56
C ASN A 366 -10.52 -6.93 59.94
N ALA A 367 -9.61 -7.77 60.43
CA ALA A 367 -9.70 -8.35 61.77
C ALA A 367 -9.43 -7.31 62.87
N GLN A 368 -8.47 -6.40 62.64
CA GLN A 368 -8.20 -5.29 63.56
C GLN A 368 -9.38 -4.31 63.62
N MET A 369 -9.97 -3.96 62.47
CA MET A 369 -11.14 -3.08 62.39
C MET A 369 -12.33 -3.63 63.18
N ARG A 370 -12.59 -4.95 63.08
CA ARG A 370 -13.63 -5.62 63.87
C ARG A 370 -13.38 -5.54 65.38
N SER A 371 -12.13 -5.62 65.80
CA SER A 371 -11.75 -5.57 67.22
C SER A 371 -11.96 -4.18 67.82
N ILE A 372 -11.60 -3.12 67.08
CA ILE A 372 -11.84 -1.72 67.50
C ILE A 372 -13.35 -1.45 67.60
N ALA A 373 -14.12 -1.86 66.59
CA ALA A 373 -15.58 -1.70 66.59
C ALA A 373 -16.23 -2.37 67.81
N LEU A 374 -15.81 -3.60 68.15
CA LEU A 374 -16.29 -4.31 69.33
C LEU A 374 -16.01 -3.51 70.62
N LEU A 375 -14.79 -2.96 70.76
CA LEU A 375 -14.44 -2.14 71.93
C LEU A 375 -15.35 -0.91 72.05
N THR A 376 -15.63 -0.22 70.94
CA THR A 376 -16.55 0.93 70.95
C THR A 376 -18.00 0.54 71.29
N MET A 377 -18.46 -0.64 70.85
CA MET A 377 -19.81 -1.14 71.12
C MET A 377 -20.04 -1.50 72.59
N ILE A 378 -18.98 -1.89 73.32
CA ILE A 378 -19.02 -2.13 74.76
C ILE A 378 -18.88 -0.81 75.53
N TYR A 379 -17.99 0.07 75.09
CA TYR A 379 -17.71 1.32 75.79
C TYR A 379 -18.88 2.32 75.74
N LEU A 380 -19.52 2.46 74.58
CA LEU A 380 -20.54 3.49 74.34
C LEU A 380 -21.77 3.37 75.26
N PRO A 381 -22.35 2.17 75.49
CA PRO A 381 -23.47 1.99 76.44
C PRO A 381 -23.05 2.24 77.89
N VAL A 382 -21.85 1.79 78.28
CA VAL A 382 -21.32 1.98 79.64
C VAL A 382 -21.11 3.47 79.93
N SER A 383 -20.54 4.20 78.99
CA SER A 383 -20.31 5.65 79.09
C SER A 383 -21.61 6.45 79.12
N ALA A 384 -22.60 6.09 78.30
CA ALA A 384 -23.92 6.74 78.31
C ALA A 384 -24.61 6.59 79.67
N ILE A 385 -24.55 5.41 80.27
CA ILE A 385 -25.11 5.15 81.60
C ILE A 385 -24.31 5.92 82.66
N ALA A 386 -22.99 5.89 82.63
CA ALA A 386 -22.16 6.68 83.55
C ALA A 386 -22.49 8.18 83.50
N SER A 387 -22.73 8.72 82.30
CA SER A 387 -23.13 10.12 82.08
C SER A 387 -24.51 10.43 82.67
N VAL A 388 -25.50 9.57 82.46
CA VAL A 388 -26.84 9.70 83.05
C VAL A 388 -26.78 9.72 84.58
N PHE A 389 -25.94 8.87 85.18
CA PHE A 389 -25.73 8.87 86.63
C PHE A 389 -24.89 10.05 87.14
N SER A 390 -24.02 10.64 86.30
CA SER A 390 -23.26 11.85 86.60
C SER A 390 -24.12 13.13 86.60
N MET A 391 -25.29 13.13 85.93
CA MET A 391 -26.22 14.26 85.87
C MET A 391 -27.05 14.49 87.16
N GLY A 392 -26.60 13.94 88.30
CA GLY A 392 -27.07 14.37 89.63
C GLY A 392 -28.13 13.49 90.29
N ILE A 393 -28.22 12.20 89.95
CA ILE A 393 -29.15 11.26 90.61
C ILE A 393 -28.65 10.86 92.02
N PHE A 394 -27.37 11.07 92.32
CA PHE A 394 -26.80 10.84 93.66
C PHE A 394 -26.70 12.17 94.44
N ASP A 395 -27.49 12.29 95.50
CA ASP A 395 -27.40 13.40 96.46
C ASP A 395 -26.30 13.09 97.50
N TRP A 396 -25.20 13.85 97.45
CA TRP A 396 -24.03 13.67 98.32
C TRP A 396 -24.13 14.49 99.63
N SER A 397 -25.26 15.13 99.91
CA SER A 397 -25.46 15.94 101.12
C SER A 397 -25.97 15.11 102.31
N SER A 398 -25.11 14.29 102.91
CA SER A 398 -25.26 13.84 104.30
C SER A 398 -23.97 13.21 104.84
N LYS A 399 -23.53 13.64 106.02
CA LYS A 399 -22.29 13.24 106.70
C LYS A 399 -22.31 11.73 107.06
N GLY A 400 -21.73 10.91 106.19
CA GLY A 400 -21.46 9.49 106.41
C GLY A 400 -21.10 8.81 105.08
N THR A 401 -20.32 7.74 105.09
CA THR A 401 -20.00 6.97 103.87
C THR A 401 -21.27 6.30 103.32
N VAL A 402 -21.98 6.98 102.44
CA VAL A 402 -23.21 6.47 101.81
C VAL A 402 -22.88 5.87 100.44
N VAL A 403 -22.65 4.55 100.41
CA VAL A 403 -22.78 3.79 99.16
C VAL A 403 -24.27 3.46 99.00
N SER A 404 -24.93 4.07 98.02
CA SER A 404 -26.38 3.91 97.78
C SER A 404 -26.76 2.45 97.51
N LYS A 405 -27.84 1.97 98.14
CA LYS A 405 -28.39 0.60 98.01
C LYS A 405 -28.82 0.24 96.58
N TYR A 406 -28.95 1.23 95.69
CA TYR A 406 -29.38 1.07 94.30
C TYR A 406 -28.23 0.91 93.29
N ILE A 407 -26.98 0.80 93.75
CA ILE A 407 -25.82 0.60 92.87
C ILE A 407 -25.92 -0.69 92.03
N TRP A 408 -26.71 -1.67 92.46
CA TRP A 408 -26.97 -2.88 91.68
C TRP A 408 -27.79 -2.63 90.41
N ILE A 409 -28.67 -1.61 90.40
CA ILE A 409 -29.45 -1.22 89.20
C ILE A 409 -28.53 -0.71 88.10
N PHE A 410 -27.46 0.01 88.45
CA PHE A 410 -26.43 0.43 87.51
C PHE A 410 -25.80 -0.77 86.81
N VAL A 411 -25.39 -1.79 87.58
CA VAL A 411 -24.76 -3.01 87.05
C VAL A 411 -25.71 -3.76 86.11
N VAL A 412 -26.98 -3.94 86.51
CA VAL A 412 -27.96 -4.68 85.71
C VAL A 412 -28.31 -3.94 84.42
N LEU A 413 -28.52 -2.62 84.49
CA LEU A 413 -28.88 -1.83 83.32
C LEU A 413 -27.70 -1.72 82.34
N SER A 414 -26.47 -1.54 82.84
CA SER A 414 -25.27 -1.50 82.00
C SER A 414 -24.98 -2.81 81.32
N LEU A 415 -25.14 -3.93 82.03
CA LEU A 415 -24.95 -5.26 81.47
C LEU A 415 -26.05 -5.57 80.43
N GLY A 416 -27.30 -5.20 80.71
CA GLY A 416 -28.42 -5.41 79.79
C GLY A 416 -28.24 -4.65 78.47
N LEU A 417 -27.89 -3.36 78.54
CA LEU A 417 -27.67 -2.53 77.36
C LEU A 417 -26.46 -2.98 76.53
N THR A 418 -25.36 -3.39 77.17
CA THR A 418 -24.20 -3.96 76.45
C THR A 418 -24.52 -5.30 75.80
N ILE A 419 -25.30 -6.17 76.45
CA ILE A 419 -25.76 -7.42 75.82
C ILE A 419 -26.60 -7.11 74.59
N ILE A 420 -27.55 -6.17 74.67
CA ILE A 420 -28.41 -5.80 73.55
C ILE A 420 -27.58 -5.24 72.38
N THR A 421 -26.65 -4.33 72.63
CA THR A 421 -25.84 -3.74 71.54
C THR A 421 -24.93 -4.77 70.85
N VAL A 422 -24.30 -5.66 71.62
CA VAL A 422 -23.48 -6.75 71.08
C VAL A 422 -24.33 -7.74 70.29
N LEU A 423 -25.54 -8.06 70.78
CA LEU A 423 -26.45 -9.03 70.14
C LEU A 423 -27.01 -8.47 68.82
N VAL A 424 -27.36 -7.19 68.77
CA VAL A 424 -27.76 -6.49 67.53
C VAL A 424 -26.62 -6.52 66.50
N TRP A 425 -25.38 -6.22 66.92
CA TRP A 425 -24.22 -6.28 66.02
C TRP A 425 -23.95 -7.70 65.51
N TYR A 426 -24.02 -8.70 66.38
CA TYR A 426 -23.81 -10.10 66.01
C TYR A 426 -24.82 -10.57 64.96
N LEU A 427 -26.10 -10.21 65.14
CA LEU A 427 -27.16 -10.54 64.19
C LEU A 427 -26.99 -9.78 62.87
N ALA A 428 -26.70 -8.47 62.91
CA ALA A 428 -26.46 -7.66 61.72
C ALA A 428 -25.28 -8.21 60.88
N THR A 429 -24.18 -8.58 61.55
CA THR A 429 -22.99 -9.14 60.89
C THR A 429 -23.28 -10.50 60.26
N ARG A 430 -24.10 -11.34 60.91
CA ARG A 430 -24.56 -12.62 60.36
C ARG A 430 -25.50 -12.46 59.16
N THR A 431 -26.38 -11.47 59.17
CA THR A 431 -27.30 -11.23 58.06
C THR A 431 -26.58 -10.72 56.80
N ILE A 432 -25.54 -9.90 56.97
CA ILE A 432 -24.69 -9.45 55.86
C ILE A 432 -23.98 -10.64 55.23
N LYS A 433 -23.39 -11.52 56.05
CA LYS A 433 -22.71 -12.72 55.57
C LYS A 433 -23.62 -13.65 54.76
N LYS A 434 -24.85 -13.91 55.23
CA LYS A 434 -25.83 -14.74 54.51
C LYS A 434 -26.29 -14.12 53.18
N LYS A 435 -26.32 -12.78 53.09
CA LYS A 435 -26.71 -12.06 51.89
C LYS A 435 -25.61 -12.11 50.82
N ASP A 436 -24.36 -12.03 51.24
CA ASP A 436 -23.20 -12.20 50.36
C ASP A 436 -23.12 -13.64 49.83
N ASP A 437 -23.31 -14.64 50.70
CA ASP A 437 -23.29 -16.06 50.31
C ASP A 437 -24.39 -16.39 49.28
N GLY A 438 -25.61 -15.87 49.46
CA GLY A 438 -26.72 -16.07 48.50
C GLY A 438 -26.55 -15.31 47.18
N ALA A 439 -25.91 -14.14 47.20
CA ALA A 439 -25.59 -13.39 45.98
C ALA A 439 -24.46 -14.05 45.17
N PHE A 440 -23.50 -14.70 45.85
CA PHE A 440 -22.42 -15.45 45.21
C PHE A 440 -22.92 -16.74 44.54
N GLU A 441 -23.95 -17.38 45.13
CA GLU A 441 -24.59 -18.59 44.59
C GLU A 441 -25.45 -18.28 43.34
N GLU A 442 -26.10 -17.11 43.26
CA GLU A 442 -26.79 -16.64 42.04
C GLU A 442 -25.84 -16.27 40.89
N LEU A 443 -24.58 -15.94 41.16
CA LEU A 443 -23.57 -15.55 40.16
C LEU A 443 -22.67 -16.72 39.68
N GLY A 444 -22.88 -17.95 40.17
CA GLY A 444 -22.26 -19.16 39.62
C GLY A 444 -20.74 -19.30 39.79
N MET A 445 -20.10 -18.52 40.67
CA MET A 445 -18.67 -18.67 40.97
C MET A 445 -18.47 -19.37 42.32
N THR A 446 -17.91 -20.57 42.31
CA THR A 446 -17.51 -21.27 43.54
C THR A 446 -16.30 -20.57 44.16
N GLY A 447 -16.47 -19.99 45.35
CA GLY A 447 -15.41 -19.32 46.11
C GLY A 447 -14.28 -20.28 46.55
N PRO A 448 -13.07 -19.76 46.81
CA PRO A 448 -11.90 -20.60 47.12
C PRO A 448 -12.01 -21.19 48.54
N GLU A 449 -11.81 -22.50 48.65
CA GLU A 449 -11.67 -23.20 49.92
C GLU A 449 -10.43 -22.69 50.66
N THR A 450 -10.62 -21.97 51.76
CA THR A 450 -9.56 -21.59 52.69
C THR A 450 -9.36 -22.72 53.71
N SER A 451 -8.21 -23.40 53.65
CA SER A 451 -7.67 -24.19 54.77
C SER A 451 -6.85 -23.32 55.72
#